data_AF-A0A1B6HAM4-F1
#
_entry.id   AF-A0A1B6HAM4-F1
#
_cell.length_a   1.000
_cell.length_b   1.000
_cell.length_c   1.000
_cell.angle_alpha   90.00
_cell.angle_beta   90.00
_cell.angle_gamma   90.00
#
_symmetry.space_group_name_H-M   'P 1'
#
loop_
_entity.id
_entity.type
_entity.pdbx_description
1 polymer ?
#
loop_
_entity_poly.entity_id
_entity_poly.type
_entity_poly.pdbx_seq_one_letter_code
_entity_poly.pdbx_strand_id
1 'polypeptide(L)'
;LKAVLWTDALQNLFSLAAILFIAYLGIDRLGGLANIFAINKEGGRIEFFNMEPSPFVRNSFWTLTIGNLGNWLAYMAINAGSTQKCLAMPSLQKVKRAM
;
A
#
# COMPACT_ATOMS: atom_id res chain seq x y z
N LEU A 1 0.64 -19.73 18.92
CA LEU A 1 0.31 -19.30 17.53
C LEU A 1 -1.08 -18.69 17.39
N LYS A 2 -2.18 -19.35 17.78
CA LYS A 2 -3.54 -18.79 17.63
C LYS A 2 -3.75 -17.41 18.28
N ALA A 3 -3.21 -17.19 19.48
CA ALA A 3 -3.30 -15.89 20.14
C ALA A 3 -2.54 -14.77 19.39
N VAL A 4 -1.37 -15.09 18.85
CA VAL A 4 -0.53 -14.15 18.06
C VAL A 4 -1.24 -13.74 16.76
N LEU A 5 -1.95 -14.67 16.11
CA LEU A 5 -2.74 -14.37 14.92
C LEU A 5 -3.91 -13.41 15.22
N TRP A 6 -4.57 -13.59 16.36
CA TRP A 6 -5.63 -12.69 16.81
C TRP A 6 -5.11 -11.29 17.13
N THR A 7 -3.94 -11.19 17.79
CA THR A 7 -3.32 -9.88 18.06
C THR A 7 -2.83 -9.19 16.80
N ASP A 8 -2.27 -9.94 15.83
CA ASP A 8 -1.85 -9.39 14.53
C ASP A 8 -3.05 -8.85 13.72
N ALA A 9 -4.17 -9.58 13.69
CA ALA A 9 -5.40 -9.11 13.06
C ALA A 9 -5.94 -7.83 13.71
N LEU A 10 -5.95 -7.77 15.04
CA LEU A 10 -6.40 -6.61 15.80
C LEU A 10 -5.48 -5.40 15.57
N GLN A 11 -4.17 -5.61 15.56
CA GLN A 11 -3.17 -4.57 15.31
C GLN A 11 -3.34 -3.97 13.90
N ASN A 12 -3.55 -4.81 12.87
CA ASN A 12 -3.78 -4.33 11.51
C ASN A 12 -5.06 -3.50 11.41
N LEU A 13 -6.13 -3.91 12.11
CA LEU A 13 -7.38 -3.17 12.16
C LEU A 13 -7.21 -1.78 12.80
N PHE A 14 -6.57 -1.71 13.97
CA PHE A 14 -6.35 -0.42 14.64
C PHE A 14 -5.39 0.48 13.87
N SER A 15 -4.37 -0.09 13.23
CA SER A 15 -3.43 0.68 12.40
C SER A 15 -4.14 1.30 11.21
N LEU A 16 -5.01 0.54 10.53
CA LEU A 16 -5.82 1.06 9.44
C LEU A 16 -6.77 2.17 9.92
N ALA A 17 -7.46 1.95 11.04
CA ALA A 17 -8.35 2.95 11.62
C ALA A 17 -7.62 4.25 12.02
N ALA A 18 -6.43 4.14 12.61
CA ALA A 18 -5.61 5.28 12.98
C ALA A 18 -5.15 6.09 11.75
N ILE A 19 -4.73 5.42 10.68
CA ILE A 19 -4.34 6.08 9.43
C ILE A 19 -5.54 6.85 8.85
N LEU A 20 -6.72 6.23 8.78
CA LEU A 20 -7.93 6.89 8.29
C LEU A 20 -8.34 8.08 9.15
N PHE A 21 -8.25 7.94 10.47
CA PHE A 21 -8.59 9.00 11.41
C PHE A 21 -7.65 10.21 11.27
N ILE A 22 -6.34 9.96 11.21
CA ILE A 22 -5.34 11.02 11.01
C ILE A 22 -5.53 11.68 9.64
N ALA A 23 -5.81 10.90 8.60
CA ALA A 23 -6.08 11.43 7.26
C ALA A 23 -7.31 12.35 7.28
N TYR A 24 -8.41 11.93 7.92
CA TYR A 24 -9.61 12.74 8.07
C TYR A 24 -9.33 14.06 8.81
N LEU A 25 -8.63 14.00 9.95
CA LEU A 25 -8.26 15.21 10.69
C LEU A 25 -7.36 16.15 9.88
N GLY A 26 -6.45 15.61 9.07
CA GLY A 26 -5.63 16.39 8.16
C GLY A 26 -6.47 17.11 7.10
N ILE A 27 -7.45 16.42 6.54
CA ILE A 27 -8.40 16.98 5.57
C ILE A 27 -9.24 18.09 6.19
N ASP A 28 -9.80 17.84 7.37
CA ASP A 28 -10.64 18.81 8.09
C ASP A 28 -9.86 20.08 8.44
N ARG A 29 -8.64 19.94 8.98
CA ARG A 29 -7.77 21.09 9.31
C ARG A 29 -7.37 21.93 8.11
N LEU A 30 -7.27 21.33 6.94
CA LEU A 30 -6.91 22.02 5.71
C LEU A 30 -8.14 22.59 4.97
N GLY A 31 -9.34 22.52 5.54
CA GLY A 31 -10.56 23.06 4.91
C GLY A 31 -11.11 22.19 3.78
N GLY A 32 -10.82 20.88 3.82
CA GLY A 32 -11.34 19.89 2.88
C GLY A 32 -10.35 19.48 1.77
N LEU A 33 -10.73 18.44 1.03
CA LEU A 33 -9.90 17.85 -0.03
C LEU A 33 -9.59 18.85 -1.16
N ALA A 34 -10.55 19.70 -1.52
CA ALA A 34 -10.37 20.67 -2.60
C ALA A 34 -9.24 21.66 -2.31
N ASN A 35 -9.11 22.13 -1.06
CA ASN A 35 -8.05 23.03 -0.67
C ASN A 35 -6.69 22.32 -0.61
N ILE A 36 -6.66 21.04 -0.19
CA ILE A 36 -5.44 20.21 -0.28
C ILE A 36 -4.95 20.12 -1.72
N PHE A 37 -5.83 19.84 -2.67
CA PHE A 37 -5.48 19.78 -4.09
C PHE A 37 -5.00 21.14 -4.62
N ALA A 38 -5.65 22.24 -4.23
CA ALA A 38 -5.23 23.58 -4.61
C ALA A 38 -3.82 23.92 -4.11
N ILE A 39 -3.55 23.71 -2.81
CA ILE A 39 -2.24 23.97 -2.18
C ILE A 39 -1.15 23.10 -2.81
N ASN A 40 -1.42 21.81 -3.06
CA ASN A 40 -0.44 20.93 -3.68
C ASN A 40 -0.18 21.29 -5.15
N LYS A 41 -1.20 21.79 -5.87
CA LYS A 41 -1.06 22.29 -7.25
C LYS A 41 -0.21 23.56 -7.29
N GLU A 42 -0.47 24.51 -6.39
CA GLU A 42 0.29 25.76 -6.28
C GLU A 42 1.74 25.51 -5.84
N GLY A 43 1.96 24.55 -4.94
CA GLY A 43 3.29 24.11 -4.52
C GLY A 43 4.05 23.26 -5.55
N GLY A 44 3.49 23.00 -6.74
CA GLY A 44 4.12 22.18 -7.78
C GLY A 44 4.36 20.72 -7.38
N ARG A 45 3.63 20.19 -6.39
CA ARG A 45 3.84 18.84 -5.82
C ARG A 45 3.00 17.75 -6.49
N ILE A 46 2.06 18.13 -7.36
CA ILE A 46 1.19 17.18 -8.04
C ILE A 46 1.74 16.87 -9.43
N GLU A 47 2.48 15.78 -9.54
CA GLU A 47 2.80 15.14 -10.82
C GLU A 47 1.87 13.92 -11.00
N PHE A 48 0.80 14.07 -11.79
CA PHE A 48 -0.18 12.99 -11.98
C PHE A 48 0.38 11.84 -12.82
N PHE A 49 1.01 12.14 -13.95
CA PHE A 49 1.52 11.14 -14.90
C PHE A 49 2.78 11.66 -15.58
N ASN A 50 3.93 11.51 -14.91
CA ASN A 50 5.22 11.75 -15.53
C ASN A 50 5.57 10.56 -16.45
N MET A 51 5.22 10.67 -17.74
CA MET A 51 5.44 9.61 -18.75
C MET A 51 6.87 9.57 -19.31
N GLU A 52 7.82 10.26 -18.69
CA GLU A 52 9.20 10.26 -19.13
C GLU A 52 9.82 8.85 -18.98
N PRO A 53 10.29 8.23 -20.08
CA PRO A 53 10.82 6.86 -20.07
C PRO A 53 12.27 6.79 -19.54
N SER A 54 12.85 7.92 -19.13
CA SER A 54 14.21 7.99 -18.62
C SER A 54 14.32 7.24 -17.28
N PRO A 55 15.25 6.26 -17.15
CA PRO A 55 15.45 5.51 -15.91
C PRO A 55 16.12 6.34 -14.80
N PHE A 56 16.58 7.56 -15.10
CA PHE A 56 17.15 8.50 -14.13
C PHE A 56 16.07 9.27 -13.35
N VAL A 57 14.82 9.23 -13.82
CA VAL A 57 13.69 9.85 -13.12
C VAL A 57 13.23 8.94 -11.99
N ARG A 58 13.42 9.41 -10.74
CA ARG A 58 13.13 8.65 -9.52
C ARG A 58 11.67 8.18 -9.42
N ASN A 59 10.71 9.03 -9.82
CA ASN A 59 9.27 8.77 -9.71
C ASN A 59 8.56 8.98 -11.05
N SER A 60 8.99 8.29 -12.11
CA SER A 60 8.21 8.26 -13.36
C SER A 60 7.08 7.24 -13.27
N PHE A 61 6.08 7.38 -14.13
CA PHE A 61 5.02 6.38 -14.31
C PHE A 61 5.60 4.98 -14.55
N TRP A 62 6.71 4.89 -15.29
CA TRP A 62 7.40 3.63 -15.59
C TRP A 62 8.09 3.03 -14.37
N THR A 63 8.82 3.82 -13.59
CA THR A 63 9.48 3.37 -12.37
C THR A 63 8.47 2.96 -11.30
N LEU A 64 7.38 3.72 -11.16
CA LEU A 64 6.29 3.42 -10.22
C LEU A 64 5.46 2.22 -10.66
N THR A 65 5.19 2.04 -11.96
CA THR A 65 4.38 0.91 -12.41
C THR A 65 5.23 -0.35 -12.50
N ILE A 66 6.25 -0.36 -13.35
CA ILE A 66 7.05 -1.57 -13.61
C ILE A 66 7.94 -1.91 -12.42
N GLY A 67 8.61 -0.92 -11.84
CA GLY A 67 9.52 -1.12 -10.70
C GLY A 67 8.78 -1.56 -9.44
N ASN A 68 7.68 -0.89 -9.09
CA ASN A 68 6.89 -1.26 -7.92
C ASN A 68 6.15 -2.58 -8.10
N LEU A 69 5.62 -2.89 -9.30
CA LEU A 69 5.01 -4.20 -9.57
C LEU A 69 6.03 -5.33 -9.43
N GLY A 70 7.24 -5.18 -9.97
CA GLY A 70 8.31 -6.15 -9.81
C GLY A 70 8.72 -6.34 -8.35
N ASN A 71 8.86 -5.24 -7.60
CA ASN A 71 9.16 -5.29 -6.17
C ASN A 71 8.03 -5.97 -5.37
N TRP A 72 6.78 -5.64 -5.65
CA TRP A 72 5.61 -6.21 -5.00
C TRP A 72 5.50 -7.72 -5.26
N LEU A 73 5.70 -8.15 -6.51
CA LEU A 73 5.75 -9.57 -6.86
C LEU A 73 6.89 -10.31 -6.14
N ALA A 74 8.09 -9.72 -6.11
CA ALA A 74 9.22 -10.30 -5.38
C ALA A 74 8.92 -10.40 -3.87
N TYR A 75 8.29 -9.37 -3.30
CA TYR A 75 7.88 -9.36 -1.90
C TYR A 75 6.84 -10.46 -1.63
N MET A 76 5.81 -10.63 -2.46
CA MET A 76 4.83 -11.70 -2.25
C MET A 76 5.41 -13.11 -2.44
N ALA A 77 6.37 -13.29 -3.35
CA ALA A 77 7.02 -14.57 -3.59
C ALA A 77 7.99 -14.99 -2.46
N ILE A 78 8.71 -14.01 -1.90
CA ILE A 78 9.80 -14.25 -0.93
C ILE A 78 9.33 -14.01 0.51
N ASN A 79 8.27 -13.24 0.75
CA ASN A 79 7.80 -12.96 2.10
C ASN A 79 7.30 -14.24 2.77
N ALA A 80 8.10 -14.67 3.73
CA ALA A 80 7.92 -15.88 4.51
C ALA A 80 6.52 -15.96 5.14
N GLY A 81 5.86 -14.84 5.49
CA GLY A 81 4.52 -14.86 6.07
C GLY A 81 3.43 -15.31 5.10
N SER A 82 3.50 -14.92 3.83
CA SER A 82 2.54 -15.34 2.79
C SER A 82 2.83 -16.75 2.31
N THR A 83 4.10 -17.08 2.12
CA THR A 83 4.54 -18.42 1.66
C THR A 83 4.34 -19.48 2.74
N GLN A 84 4.60 -19.19 4.02
CA GLN A 84 4.31 -20.10 5.13
C GLN A 84 2.81 -20.34 5.30
N LYS A 85 1.94 -19.32 5.12
CA LYS A 85 0.48 -19.49 5.14
C LYS A 85 -0.01 -20.40 4.00
N CYS A 86 0.62 -20.31 2.82
CA CYS A 86 0.33 -21.22 1.71
C CYS A 86 0.79 -22.66 2.00
N LEU A 87 2.00 -22.83 2.56
CA LEU A 87 2.58 -24.13 2.88
C LEU A 87 1.91 -24.82 4.09
N ALA A 88 1.33 -24.06 5.01
CA ALA A 88 0.64 -24.59 6.19
C ALA A 88 -0.80 -25.08 5.89
N MET A 89 -1.34 -24.81 4.70
CA MET A 89 -2.68 -25.29 4.31
C MET A 89 -2.61 -26.59 3.49
N PRO A 90 -3.35 -27.65 3.88
CA PRO A 90 -3.21 -28.99 3.29
C PRO A 90 -3.80 -29.15 1.88
N SER A 91 -4.44 -28.12 1.31
CA SER A 91 -5.07 -28.22 -0.01
C SER A 91 -5.02 -26.90 -0.79
N LEU A 92 -4.63 -26.98 -2.08
CA LEU A 92 -4.52 -25.84 -3.00
C LEU A 92 -5.82 -25.02 -3.13
N GLN A 93 -6.98 -25.67 -3.01
CA GLN A 93 -8.30 -25.01 -3.08
C GLN A 93 -8.55 -24.04 -1.91
N LYS A 94 -8.02 -24.32 -0.71
CA LYS A 94 -8.16 -23.43 0.45
C LYS A 94 -7.22 -22.23 0.36
N VAL A 95 -6.03 -22.43 -0.21
CA VAL A 95 -5.07 -21.34 -0.49
C VAL A 95 -5.68 -20.33 -1.47
N LYS A 96 -6.31 -20.80 -2.55
CA LYS A 96 -6.91 -19.96 -3.60
C LYS A 96 -8.13 -19.13 -3.16
N ARG A 97 -8.76 -19.48 -2.03
CA ARG A 97 -9.88 -18.73 -1.43
C ARG A 97 -9.42 -17.72 -0.37
N ALA A 98 -8.18 -17.82 0.10
CA ALA A 98 -7.65 -17.01 1.20
C ALA A 98 -6.68 -15.91 0.75
N MET A 99 -6.09 -16.05 -0.44
CA MET A 99 -5.55 -14.93 -1.23
C MET A 99 -6.69 -14.14 -1.85
#